data_AF-A0A3A5VAE5-F1
#
_entry.id   AF-A0A3A5VAE5-F1
#
_cell.length_a   1.000
_cell.length_b   1.000
_cell.length_c   1.000
_cell.angle_alpha   90.00
_cell.angle_beta   90.00
_cell.angle_gamma   90.00
#
_symmetry.space_group_name_H-M   'P 1'
#
loop_
_entity.id
_entity.type
_entity.pdbx_description
1 polymer ?
#
loop_
_entity_poly.entity_id
_entity_poly.type
_entity_poly.pdbx_seq_one_letter_code
_entity_poly.pdbx_strand_id
1 'polypeptide(L)'
;MFIEIKTGGYKQKECAKIMRNPFMTLTNWSVDRPRTAFATILLVVFMLASGAMHLQFDNSEDGFFPDDPSVDLLNEVESEYRSNIDFIRVINEISAGDMLNQSTWQQLAQIEATMLGDENFTDYHYPLFGTQANNGPAGQAMQWLALHDETTAETWLTALETSVVEVLLAQDDANLSAALQNLSTAASAVPEVEPVTPQRLMDWDAGNPAVWLPRLDNATNLSDELGQLMGQLASAPDNRSAAQAGQIAAVTGPLQAQLGPLLGLQSVDFRAAILSCLPADDSGDPWNSDGPVMVTLVVSSEPDDYGYDVIG
;
A
#
# COMPACT_ATOMS: atom_id res chain seq x y z
N MET A 1 59.16 90.33 -3.05
CA MET A 1 58.01 91.25 -2.94
C MET A 1 56.77 90.36 -2.85
N PHE A 2 56.23 90.21 -1.64
CA PHE A 2 55.04 89.40 -1.34
C PHE A 2 53.80 90.09 -1.87
N ILE A 3 52.88 89.35 -2.50
CA ILE A 3 51.51 89.81 -2.76
C ILE A 3 50.53 88.70 -2.34
N GLU A 4 49.60 89.11 -1.49
CA GLU A 4 48.63 88.36 -0.70
C GLU A 4 47.65 87.50 -1.51
N ILE A 5 47.36 86.32 -0.97
CA ILE A 5 46.19 85.50 -1.31
C ILE A 5 44.99 86.06 -0.54
N LYS A 6 43.99 86.58 -1.25
CA LYS A 6 42.66 86.87 -0.68
C LYS A 6 41.74 85.67 -0.88
N THR A 7 41.51 84.92 0.20
CA THR A 7 40.41 83.97 0.32
C THR A 7 39.10 84.74 0.48
N GLY A 8 38.40 84.92 -0.65
CA GLY A 8 37.07 85.53 -0.70
C GLY A 8 36.04 84.58 -0.09
N GLY A 9 35.48 85.01 1.05
CA GLY A 9 34.55 84.25 1.87
C GLY A 9 33.23 83.87 1.21
N TYR A 10 32.59 82.91 1.87
CA TYR A 10 31.24 82.40 1.66
C TYR A 10 30.25 83.48 1.19
N LYS A 11 29.79 83.36 -0.05
CA LYS A 11 28.60 84.08 -0.51
C LYS A 11 27.35 83.39 0.06
N GLN A 12 26.66 84.11 0.91
CA GLN A 12 25.34 83.76 1.41
C GLN A 12 24.28 84.42 0.52
N LYS A 13 23.17 83.69 0.32
CA LYS A 13 21.87 84.10 -0.22
C LYS A 13 21.74 84.12 -1.75
N GLU A 14 21.31 82.98 -2.28
CA GLU A 14 20.01 82.82 -2.93
C GLU A 14 19.90 81.36 -3.38
N CYS A 15 19.22 80.53 -2.60
CA CYS A 15 18.74 79.25 -3.13
C CYS A 15 17.23 79.35 -3.23
N ALA A 16 16.78 79.37 -4.47
CA ALA A 16 15.42 79.09 -4.89
C ALA A 16 14.81 77.99 -4.01
N LYS A 17 13.50 78.11 -3.76
CA LYS A 17 12.64 77.13 -3.11
C LYS A 17 12.53 75.87 -4.00
N ILE A 18 13.65 75.21 -4.23
CA ILE A 18 13.77 73.90 -4.84
C ILE A 18 13.43 72.94 -3.72
N MET A 19 12.34 72.21 -3.91
CA MET A 19 11.85 71.14 -3.03
C MET A 19 13.06 70.42 -2.40
N ARG A 20 13.33 70.69 -1.12
CA ARG A 20 14.51 70.14 -0.43
C ARG A 20 14.42 68.63 -0.57
N ASN A 21 15.42 68.04 -1.24
CA ASN A 21 15.48 66.61 -1.43
C ASN A 21 15.27 65.94 -0.04
N PRO A 22 14.25 65.08 0.12
CA PRO A 22 13.92 64.47 1.42
C PRO A 22 15.13 63.70 1.97
N PHE A 23 15.93 63.08 1.11
CA PHE A 23 17.16 62.41 1.49
C PHE A 23 18.19 63.40 2.05
N MET A 24 18.41 64.56 1.41
CA MET A 24 19.33 65.58 1.93
C MET A 24 18.87 66.16 3.27
N THR A 25 17.56 66.24 3.50
CA THR A 25 16.99 66.72 4.76
C THR A 25 17.19 65.70 5.89
N LEU A 26 16.98 64.41 5.60
CA LEU A 26 17.22 63.31 6.54
C LEU A 26 18.72 63.14 6.84
N THR A 27 19.58 63.28 5.83
CA THR A 27 21.04 63.24 6.00
C THR A 27 21.52 64.37 6.89
N ASN A 28 21.10 65.62 6.63
CA ASN A 28 21.47 66.74 7.47
C ASN A 28 20.99 66.57 8.92
N TRP A 29 19.76 66.08 9.11
CA TRP A 29 19.24 65.82 10.46
C TRP A 29 20.01 64.72 11.20
N SER A 30 20.37 63.63 10.50
CA SER A 30 21.17 62.54 11.04
C SER A 30 22.58 62.99 11.47
N VAL A 31 23.20 63.89 10.69
CA VAL A 31 24.53 64.45 10.97
C VAL A 31 24.49 65.50 12.08
N ASP A 32 23.52 66.42 12.04
CA ASP A 32 23.41 67.53 12.99
C ASP A 32 22.92 67.07 14.38
N ARG A 33 22.14 65.99 14.45
CA ARG A 33 21.59 65.45 15.71
C ARG A 33 21.67 63.91 15.78
N PRO A 34 22.88 63.35 15.88
CA PRO A 34 23.09 61.90 15.78
C PRO A 34 22.43 61.10 16.90
N ARG A 35 22.40 61.63 18.14
CA ARG A 35 21.78 60.94 19.28
C ARG A 35 20.26 60.79 19.12
N THR A 36 19.59 61.85 18.66
CA THR A 36 18.13 61.79 18.45
C THR A 36 17.80 60.93 17.24
N ALA A 37 18.60 61.02 16.16
CA ALA A 37 18.40 60.19 14.98
C ALA A 37 18.52 58.70 15.30
N PHE A 38 19.57 58.31 16.04
CA PHE A 38 19.76 56.93 16.46
C PHE A 38 18.64 56.44 17.38
N ALA A 39 18.26 57.24 18.39
CA ALA A 39 17.17 56.89 19.31
C ALA A 39 15.82 56.70 18.58
N THR A 40 15.52 57.55 17.59
CA THR A 40 14.30 57.42 16.79
C THR A 40 14.32 56.16 15.93
N ILE A 41 15.42 55.85 15.25
CA ILE A 41 15.53 54.63 14.44
C ILE A 41 15.41 53.39 15.33
N LEU A 42 16.10 53.38 16.47
CA LEU A 42 16.06 52.28 17.42
C LEU A 42 14.65 52.05 17.96
N LEU A 43 13.92 53.13 18.29
CA LEU A 43 12.52 53.05 18.71
C LEU A 43 11.60 52.49 17.60
N VAL A 44 11.81 52.89 16.34
CA VAL A 44 11.07 52.32 15.19
C VAL A 44 11.39 50.84 15.02
N VAL A 45 12.65 50.43 15.13
CA VAL A 45 13.05 49.02 15.05
C VAL A 45 12.40 48.21 16.16
N PHE A 46 12.37 48.70 17.41
CA PHE A 46 11.71 48.00 18.51
C PHE A 46 10.18 47.89 18.31
N MET A 47 9.54 48.94 17.78
CA MET A 47 8.11 48.90 17.46
C MET A 47 7.77 47.92 16.32
N LEU A 48 8.65 47.81 15.31
CA LEU A 48 8.45 46.83 14.23
C LEU A 48 8.78 45.41 14.69
N ALA A 49 9.83 45.25 15.50
CA ALA A 49 10.24 43.96 16.05
C ALA A 49 9.21 43.37 17.04
N SER A 50 8.41 44.19 17.73
CA SER A 50 7.33 43.66 18.58
C SER A 50 6.26 42.91 17.79
N GLY A 51 6.11 43.18 16.49
CA GLY A 51 5.25 42.43 15.58
C GLY A 51 5.73 41.01 15.29
N ALA A 52 7.02 40.71 15.51
CA ALA A 52 7.57 39.38 15.26
C ALA A 52 7.00 38.30 16.19
N MET A 53 6.53 38.67 17.39
CA MET A 53 5.85 37.75 18.32
C MET A 53 4.44 37.36 17.84
N HIS A 54 3.91 38.05 16.83
CA HIS A 54 2.61 37.77 16.22
C HIS A 54 2.73 37.05 14.86
N LEU A 55 3.95 36.64 14.47
CA LEU A 55 4.14 35.79 13.30
C LEU A 55 3.58 34.40 13.61
N GLN A 56 2.45 34.08 13.00
CA GLN A 56 1.93 32.72 12.91
C GLN A 56 2.43 32.15 11.59
N PHE A 57 3.27 31.12 11.68
CA PHE A 57 3.63 30.34 10.52
C PHE A 57 2.54 29.30 10.34
N ASP A 58 1.75 29.50 9.29
CA ASP A 58 0.89 28.44 8.83
C ASP A 58 1.76 27.40 8.13
N ASN A 59 1.91 26.25 8.77
CA ASN A 59 2.63 25.09 8.24
C ASN A 59 1.66 23.98 7.83
N SER A 60 0.35 24.27 7.79
CA SER A 60 -0.61 23.35 7.22
C SER A 60 -0.38 23.23 5.71
N GLU A 61 -0.84 22.12 5.14
CA GLU A 61 -0.81 21.89 3.70
C GLU A 61 -1.50 23.04 2.94
N ASP A 62 -2.64 23.51 3.45
CA ASP A 62 -3.43 24.63 2.89
C ASP A 62 -2.68 25.97 2.89
N GLY A 63 -1.79 26.21 3.85
CA GLY A 63 -0.97 27.44 3.91
C GLY A 63 -0.02 27.61 2.72
N PHE A 64 0.21 26.54 1.94
CA PHE A 64 1.07 26.55 0.74
C PHE A 64 0.28 26.67 -0.57
N PHE A 65 -1.03 26.48 -0.55
CA PHE A 65 -1.86 26.54 -1.75
C PHE A 65 -2.55 27.91 -1.89
N PRO A 66 -2.60 28.48 -3.10
CA PRO A 66 -3.33 29.72 -3.33
C PRO A 66 -4.85 29.46 -3.30
N ASP A 67 -5.61 30.41 -2.78
CA ASP A 67 -7.08 30.40 -2.85
C ASP A 67 -7.55 30.53 -4.31
N ASP A 68 -7.70 29.40 -5.01
CA ASP A 68 -8.23 29.33 -6.37
C ASP A 68 -9.25 28.19 -6.54
N PRO A 69 -10.18 28.29 -7.52
CA PRO A 69 -11.26 27.32 -7.69
C PRO A 69 -10.84 25.87 -7.94
N SER A 70 -9.59 25.65 -8.36
CA SER A 70 -9.02 24.32 -8.58
C SER A 70 -8.55 23.70 -7.26
N VAL A 71 -8.02 24.52 -6.35
CA VAL A 71 -7.68 24.13 -4.97
C VAL A 71 -8.95 23.89 -4.17
N ASP A 72 -9.98 24.72 -4.33
CA ASP A 72 -11.30 24.50 -3.71
C ASP A 72 -11.90 23.15 -4.13
N LEU A 73 -11.82 22.80 -5.41
CA LEU A 73 -12.29 21.52 -5.92
C LEU A 73 -11.45 20.35 -5.39
N LEU A 74 -10.14 20.54 -5.28
CA LEU A 74 -9.25 19.53 -4.69
C LEU A 74 -9.64 19.28 -3.23
N ASN A 75 -9.82 20.34 -2.44
CA ASN A 75 -10.22 20.25 -1.04
C ASN A 75 -11.61 19.63 -0.87
N GLU A 76 -12.56 19.95 -1.75
CA GLU A 76 -13.89 19.31 -1.77
C GLU A 76 -13.76 17.80 -2.02
N VAL A 77 -12.99 17.40 -3.04
CA VAL A 77 -12.72 15.99 -3.36
C VAL A 77 -12.00 15.29 -2.21
N GLU A 78 -11.02 15.94 -1.58
CA GLU A 78 -10.29 15.39 -0.46
C GLU A 78 -11.20 15.21 0.76
N SER A 79 -12.04 16.19 1.08
CA SER A 79 -12.98 16.11 2.21
C SER A 79 -14.04 15.02 2.04
N GLU A 80 -14.46 14.75 0.80
CA GLU A 80 -15.58 13.84 0.51
C GLU A 80 -15.12 12.41 0.17
N TYR A 81 -13.92 12.24 -0.38
CA TYR A 81 -13.47 10.95 -0.92
C TYR A 81 -12.14 10.42 -0.35
N ARG A 82 -11.40 11.19 0.46
CA ARG A 82 -10.09 10.75 0.96
C ARG A 82 -10.25 9.90 2.21
N SER A 83 -9.64 8.71 2.19
CA SER A 83 -9.24 8.02 3.41
C SER A 83 -7.83 8.49 3.74
N ASN A 84 -7.58 8.87 4.98
CA ASN A 84 -6.22 9.17 5.45
C ASN A 84 -5.44 7.86 5.53
N ILE A 85 -4.67 7.56 4.48
CA ILE A 85 -3.81 6.39 4.40
C ILE A 85 -2.43 6.79 3.89
N ASP A 86 -1.42 6.12 4.42
CA ASP A 86 -0.04 6.24 3.97
C ASP A 86 0.44 4.93 3.35
N PHE A 87 1.28 5.05 2.31
CA PHE A 87 1.91 3.93 1.63
C PHE A 87 3.39 3.84 2.03
N ILE A 88 3.74 2.78 2.74
CA ILE A 88 5.14 2.44 3.02
C ILE A 88 5.59 1.51 1.90
N ARG A 89 6.63 1.92 1.16
CA ARG A 89 7.12 1.17 0.00
C ARG A 89 8.59 0.81 0.15
N VAL A 90 8.89 -0.47 -0.06
CA VAL A 90 10.25 -0.96 -0.23
C VAL A 90 10.49 -1.17 -1.72
N ILE A 91 11.57 -0.59 -2.21
CA ILE A 91 12.05 -0.71 -3.59
C ILE A 91 13.24 -1.67 -3.54
N ASN A 92 13.06 -2.87 -4.10
CA ASN A 92 14.08 -3.89 -4.16
C ASN A 92 14.64 -3.99 -5.57
N GLU A 93 15.91 -3.63 -5.72
CA GLU A 93 16.65 -3.76 -6.97
C GLU A 93 16.91 -5.23 -7.28
N ILE A 94 16.70 -5.63 -8.55
CA ILE A 94 16.99 -6.97 -9.06
C ILE A 94 17.76 -6.85 -10.38
N SER A 95 18.37 -7.93 -10.84
CA SER A 95 18.95 -8.01 -12.19
C SER A 95 18.03 -8.77 -13.13
N ALA A 96 18.17 -8.53 -14.44
CA ALA A 96 17.46 -9.28 -15.46
C ALA A 96 17.60 -10.80 -15.25
N GLY A 97 16.45 -11.48 -15.20
CA GLY A 97 16.35 -12.92 -14.98
C GLY A 97 16.34 -13.35 -13.50
N ASP A 98 16.51 -12.44 -12.54
CA ASP A 98 16.48 -12.78 -11.12
C ASP A 98 15.11 -13.28 -10.66
N MET A 99 14.01 -12.87 -11.30
CA MET A 99 12.67 -13.39 -11.01
C MET A 99 12.53 -14.89 -11.31
N LEU A 100 13.46 -15.50 -12.06
CA LEU A 100 13.50 -16.94 -12.29
C LEU A 100 14.19 -17.71 -11.15
N ASN A 101 14.85 -16.99 -10.23
CA ASN A 101 15.62 -17.57 -9.12
C ASN A 101 14.81 -17.63 -7.83
N GLN A 102 14.80 -18.79 -7.18
CA GLN A 102 14.13 -19.01 -5.89
C GLN A 102 14.58 -18.01 -4.81
N SER A 103 15.86 -17.67 -4.77
CA SER A 103 16.43 -16.75 -3.77
C SER A 103 15.81 -15.34 -3.82
N THR A 104 15.43 -14.87 -5.02
CA THR A 104 14.78 -13.57 -5.21
C THR A 104 13.41 -13.55 -4.55
N TRP A 105 12.62 -14.61 -4.75
CA TRP A 105 11.30 -14.74 -4.12
C TRP A 105 11.38 -14.90 -2.60
N GLN A 106 12.40 -15.61 -2.09
CA GLN A 106 12.65 -15.70 -0.65
C GLN A 106 13.03 -14.35 -0.04
N GLN A 107 13.83 -13.55 -0.75
CA GLN A 107 14.16 -12.18 -0.32
C GLN A 107 12.92 -11.28 -0.32
N LEU A 108 12.08 -11.35 -1.35
CA LEU A 108 10.81 -10.61 -1.40
C LEU A 108 9.86 -11.03 -0.28
N ALA A 109 9.77 -12.34 0.01
CA ALA A 109 8.99 -12.86 1.12
C ALA A 109 9.49 -12.33 2.47
N GLN A 110 10.81 -12.25 2.66
CA GLN A 110 11.41 -11.69 3.86
C GLN A 110 11.12 -10.19 4.02
N ILE A 111 11.17 -9.42 2.93
CA ILE A 111 10.81 -8.00 2.93
C ILE A 111 9.34 -7.83 3.34
N GLU A 112 8.44 -8.56 2.69
CA GLU A 112 7.01 -8.54 3.00
C GLU A 112 6.73 -8.94 4.45
N ALA A 113 7.39 -10.00 4.94
CA ALA A 113 7.24 -10.47 6.31
C ALA A 113 7.71 -9.44 7.33
N THR A 114 8.82 -8.76 7.04
CA THR A 114 9.37 -7.71 7.90
C THR A 114 8.42 -6.52 7.97
N MET A 115 7.86 -6.10 6.83
CA MET A 115 6.90 -4.99 6.79
C MET A 115 5.60 -5.32 7.53
N LEU A 116 5.02 -6.49 7.26
CA LEU A 116 3.79 -6.96 7.93
C LEU A 116 3.99 -7.26 9.42
N GLY A 117 5.21 -7.57 9.85
CA GLY A 117 5.54 -7.95 11.21
C GLY A 117 6.09 -6.81 12.06
N ASP A 118 6.15 -5.59 11.53
CA ASP A 118 6.66 -4.43 12.27
C ASP A 118 5.61 -3.98 13.30
N GLU A 119 5.98 -4.06 14.58
CA GLU A 119 5.13 -3.68 15.71
C GLU A 119 4.72 -2.20 15.66
N ASN A 120 5.48 -1.34 14.96
CA ASN A 120 5.12 0.07 14.80
C ASN A 120 3.95 0.30 13.83
N PHE A 121 3.65 -0.67 12.96
CA PHE A 121 2.63 -0.53 11.91
C PHE A 121 1.44 -1.48 12.07
N THR A 122 1.60 -2.56 12.84
CA THR A 122 0.61 -3.65 12.94
C THR A 122 -0.80 -3.15 13.34
N ASP A 123 -0.88 -2.23 14.30
CA ASP A 123 -2.15 -1.65 14.78
C ASP A 123 -2.80 -0.69 13.78
N TYR A 124 -2.02 -0.22 12.79
CA TYR A 124 -2.44 0.77 11.80
C TYR A 124 -2.69 0.17 10.42
N HIS A 125 -2.54 -1.15 10.25
CA HIS A 125 -2.74 -1.82 8.96
C HIS A 125 -4.11 -1.50 8.35
N TYR A 126 -4.10 -0.98 7.12
CA TYR A 126 -5.32 -0.67 6.39
C TYR A 126 -5.51 -1.66 5.23
N PRO A 127 -6.58 -2.48 5.22
CA PRO A 127 -6.75 -3.56 4.25
C PRO A 127 -7.22 -3.04 2.89
N LEU A 128 -6.30 -2.51 2.08
CA LEU A 128 -6.61 -1.99 0.73
C LEU A 128 -6.63 -3.09 -0.34
N PHE A 129 -5.87 -4.17 -0.16
CA PHE A 129 -5.69 -5.21 -1.15
C PHE A 129 -6.59 -6.42 -0.83
N GLY A 130 -7.90 -6.18 -0.90
CA GLY A 130 -8.93 -7.15 -0.51
C GLY A 130 -9.13 -7.18 1.00
N THR A 131 -8.43 -8.09 1.70
CA THR A 131 -8.44 -8.18 3.17
C THR A 131 -7.07 -7.91 3.79
N GLN A 132 -6.10 -7.49 2.98
CA GLN A 132 -4.70 -7.38 3.37
C GLN A 132 -4.19 -5.95 3.23
N ALA A 133 -3.31 -5.56 4.16
CA ALA A 133 -2.63 -4.27 4.13
C ALA A 133 -1.38 -4.27 3.25
N ASN A 134 -0.83 -5.44 2.90
CA ASN A 134 0.34 -5.56 2.05
C ASN A 134 -0.02 -5.98 0.62
N ASN A 135 0.77 -5.47 -0.34
CA ASN A 135 0.84 -5.99 -1.70
C ASN A 135 2.31 -6.15 -2.07
N GLY A 136 2.73 -7.40 -2.27
CA GLY A 136 4.04 -7.74 -2.77
C GLY A 136 4.02 -9.05 -3.54
N PRO A 137 5.02 -9.30 -4.40
CA PRO A 137 5.02 -10.46 -5.28
C PRO A 137 4.93 -11.80 -4.54
N ALA A 138 5.66 -11.94 -3.42
CA ALA A 138 5.77 -13.22 -2.72
C ALA A 138 4.44 -13.61 -2.07
N GLY A 139 3.75 -12.68 -1.40
CA GLY A 139 2.43 -12.94 -0.81
C GLY A 139 1.39 -13.33 -1.86
N GLN A 140 1.43 -12.69 -3.03
CA GLN A 140 0.51 -13.03 -4.14
C GLN A 140 0.85 -14.39 -4.76
N ALA A 141 2.14 -14.67 -5.02
CA ALA A 141 2.58 -15.95 -5.56
C ALA A 141 2.32 -17.12 -4.62
N MET A 142 2.51 -16.92 -3.31
CA MET A 142 2.17 -17.91 -2.28
C MET A 142 0.68 -18.27 -2.34
N GLN A 143 -0.20 -17.27 -2.38
CA GLN A 143 -1.64 -17.50 -2.46
C GLN A 143 -2.03 -18.20 -3.77
N TRP A 144 -1.48 -17.77 -4.90
CA TRP A 144 -1.74 -18.43 -6.18
C TRP A 144 -1.30 -19.90 -6.17
N LEU A 145 -0.09 -20.21 -5.71
CA LEU A 145 0.38 -21.60 -5.61
C LEU A 145 -0.51 -22.45 -4.72
N ALA A 146 -0.98 -21.90 -3.60
CA ALA A 146 -1.82 -22.64 -2.65
C ALA A 146 -3.27 -22.83 -3.13
N LEU A 147 -3.80 -21.90 -3.92
CA LEU A 147 -5.24 -21.80 -4.18
C LEU A 147 -5.65 -22.01 -5.65
N HIS A 148 -4.75 -21.77 -6.61
CA HIS A 148 -5.04 -21.75 -8.05
C HIS A 148 -4.19 -22.75 -8.84
N ASP A 149 -2.94 -23.00 -8.45
CA ASP A 149 -2.03 -23.84 -9.23
C ASP A 149 -2.48 -25.31 -9.27
N GLU A 150 -2.88 -25.78 -10.45
CA GLU A 150 -3.31 -27.15 -10.71
C GLU A 150 -2.30 -28.20 -10.26
N THR A 151 -1.01 -27.97 -10.54
CA THR A 151 0.05 -28.94 -10.19
C THR A 151 0.21 -29.07 -8.68
N THR A 152 0.12 -27.96 -7.95
CA THR A 152 0.16 -27.99 -6.49
C THR A 152 -1.11 -28.62 -5.92
N ALA A 153 -2.27 -28.29 -6.51
CA ALA A 153 -3.57 -28.81 -6.09
C ALA A 153 -3.77 -30.30 -6.32
N GLU A 154 -3.11 -30.89 -7.33
CA GLU A 154 -3.20 -32.32 -7.67
C GLU A 154 -2.97 -33.23 -6.44
N THR A 155 -2.14 -32.78 -5.51
CA THR A 155 -1.80 -33.48 -4.26
C THR A 155 -3.01 -33.77 -3.37
N TRP A 156 -3.99 -32.88 -3.29
CA TRP A 156 -5.20 -33.04 -2.47
C TRP A 156 -6.43 -33.29 -3.34
N LEU A 157 -6.52 -32.66 -4.51
CA LEU A 157 -7.69 -32.70 -5.39
C LEU A 157 -7.96 -34.11 -5.90
N THR A 158 -6.93 -34.83 -6.37
CA THR A 158 -7.08 -36.19 -6.89
C THR A 158 -7.62 -37.16 -5.84
N ALA A 159 -7.12 -37.05 -4.60
CA ALA A 159 -7.58 -37.88 -3.49
C ALA A 159 -9.04 -37.56 -3.11
N LEU A 160 -9.41 -36.28 -3.19
CA LEU A 160 -10.75 -35.81 -2.89
C LEU A 160 -11.76 -36.27 -3.95
N GLU A 161 -11.46 -36.10 -5.23
CA GLU A 161 -12.28 -36.56 -6.34
C GLU A 161 -12.50 -38.07 -6.29
N THR A 162 -11.43 -38.84 -6.06
CA THR A 162 -11.50 -40.29 -5.91
C THR A 162 -12.45 -40.67 -4.76
N SER A 163 -12.32 -40.00 -3.61
CA SER A 163 -13.16 -40.27 -2.43
C SER A 163 -14.63 -39.90 -2.66
N VAL A 164 -14.91 -38.83 -3.41
CA VAL A 164 -16.29 -38.47 -3.79
C VAL A 164 -16.90 -39.54 -4.70
N VAL A 165 -16.14 -40.04 -5.66
CA VAL A 165 -16.59 -41.15 -6.53
C VAL A 165 -16.88 -42.41 -5.71
N GLU A 166 -16.06 -42.75 -4.72
CA GLU A 166 -16.33 -43.88 -3.82
C GLU A 166 -17.66 -43.72 -3.08
N VAL A 167 -17.97 -42.53 -2.58
CA VAL A 167 -19.25 -42.23 -1.92
C VAL A 167 -20.42 -42.39 -2.91
N LEU A 168 -20.28 -41.92 -4.14
CA LEU A 168 -21.32 -42.06 -5.17
C LEU A 168 -21.57 -43.52 -5.56
N LEU A 169 -20.54 -44.36 -5.57
CA LEU A 169 -20.62 -45.77 -5.97
C LEU A 169 -21.00 -46.73 -4.83
N ALA A 170 -20.88 -46.31 -3.56
CA ALA A 170 -21.23 -47.15 -2.42
C ALA A 170 -22.71 -47.52 -2.42
N GLN A 171 -23.04 -48.82 -2.50
CA GLN A 171 -24.44 -49.29 -2.59
C GLN A 171 -25.04 -49.74 -1.25
N ASP A 172 -24.20 -50.10 -0.28
CA ASP A 172 -24.61 -50.56 1.05
C ASP A 172 -24.02 -49.66 2.16
N ASP A 173 -24.55 -49.82 3.37
CA ASP A 173 -24.18 -48.96 4.51
C ASP A 173 -22.73 -49.15 4.96
N ALA A 174 -22.18 -50.37 4.79
CA ALA A 174 -20.80 -50.66 5.16
C ALA A 174 -19.80 -49.97 4.23
N ASN A 175 -20.01 -50.07 2.92
CA ASN A 175 -19.17 -49.38 1.94
C ASN A 175 -19.38 -47.86 1.99
N LEU A 176 -20.61 -47.40 2.29
CA LEU A 176 -20.87 -45.96 2.45
C LEU A 176 -20.11 -45.38 3.64
N SER A 177 -20.14 -46.07 4.78
CA SER A 177 -19.41 -45.64 5.98
C SER A 177 -17.90 -45.56 5.72
N ALA A 178 -17.33 -46.56 5.04
CA ALA A 178 -15.92 -46.56 4.66
C ALA A 178 -15.57 -45.44 3.67
N ALA A 179 -16.40 -45.22 2.65
CA ALA A 179 -16.22 -44.15 1.67
C ALA A 179 -16.30 -42.76 2.31
N LEU A 180 -17.24 -42.55 3.25
CA LEU A 180 -17.36 -41.30 4.01
C LEU A 180 -16.16 -41.05 4.91
N GLN A 181 -15.57 -42.10 5.50
CA GLN A 181 -14.32 -42.01 6.27
C GLN A 181 -13.14 -41.58 5.37
N ASN A 182 -13.03 -42.16 4.17
CA ASN A 182 -12.02 -41.78 3.18
C ASN A 182 -12.21 -40.33 2.74
N LEU A 183 -13.45 -39.93 2.42
CA LEU A 183 -13.79 -38.56 2.05
C LEU A 183 -13.45 -37.56 3.16
N SER A 184 -13.77 -37.87 4.41
CA SER A 184 -13.40 -37.02 5.55
C SER A 184 -11.89 -36.90 5.72
N THR A 185 -11.13 -37.95 5.37
CA THR A 185 -9.66 -37.91 5.44
C THR A 185 -9.10 -37.06 4.29
N ALA A 186 -9.60 -37.25 3.07
CA ALA A 186 -9.20 -36.44 1.91
C ALA A 186 -9.56 -34.95 2.10
N ALA A 187 -10.72 -34.65 2.69
CA ALA A 187 -11.14 -33.30 3.02
C ALA A 187 -10.14 -32.55 3.91
N SER A 188 -9.46 -33.26 4.83
CA SER A 188 -8.45 -32.63 5.69
C SER A 188 -7.18 -32.15 4.97
N ALA A 189 -6.97 -32.59 3.73
CA ALA A 189 -5.85 -32.15 2.90
C ALA A 189 -6.21 -30.93 2.04
N VAL A 190 -7.48 -30.53 1.98
CA VAL A 190 -7.93 -29.33 1.26
C VAL A 190 -7.31 -28.11 1.95
N PRO A 191 -6.63 -27.22 1.21
CA PRO A 191 -6.01 -26.04 1.80
C PRO A 191 -7.07 -25.11 2.40
N GLU A 192 -6.73 -24.51 3.53
CA GLU A 192 -7.53 -23.45 4.11
C GLU A 192 -7.23 -22.12 3.42
N VAL A 193 -8.27 -21.28 3.28
CA VAL A 193 -8.12 -19.90 2.82
C VAL A 193 -7.65 -19.07 4.00
N GLU A 194 -6.34 -18.90 4.10
CA GLU A 194 -5.70 -18.13 5.17
C GLU A 194 -5.10 -16.83 4.64
N PRO A 195 -5.11 -15.74 5.44
CA PRO A 195 -4.40 -14.52 5.10
C PRO A 195 -2.88 -14.78 5.07
N VAL A 196 -2.18 -14.08 4.18
CA VAL A 196 -0.72 -13.95 4.21
C VAL A 196 -0.31 -13.32 5.54
N THR A 197 0.56 -14.00 6.28
CA THR A 197 1.12 -13.53 7.55
C THR A 197 2.64 -13.51 7.48
N PRO A 198 3.32 -12.74 8.36
CA PRO A 198 4.78 -12.76 8.43
C PRO A 198 5.35 -14.17 8.57
N GLN A 199 4.75 -15.00 9.43
CA GLN A 199 5.23 -16.36 9.66
C GLN A 199 5.07 -17.23 8.41
N ARG A 200 3.92 -17.15 7.73
CA ARG A 200 3.71 -17.91 6.49
C ARG A 200 4.69 -17.51 5.39
N LEU A 201 5.02 -16.22 5.28
CA LEU A 201 6.03 -15.72 4.33
C LEU A 201 7.44 -16.25 4.65
N MET A 202 7.80 -16.32 5.93
CA MET A 202 9.10 -16.84 6.34
C MET A 202 9.22 -18.36 6.19
N ASP A 203 8.11 -19.07 6.34
CA ASP A 203 8.05 -20.53 6.17
C ASP A 203 7.81 -20.96 4.71
N TRP A 204 7.52 -20.02 3.81
CA TRP A 204 7.18 -20.31 2.43
C TRP A 204 8.39 -20.74 1.61
N ASP A 205 8.25 -21.87 0.92
CA ASP A 205 9.18 -22.29 -0.11
C ASP A 205 8.64 -21.93 -1.50
N ALA A 206 9.31 -20.98 -2.15
CA ALA A 206 8.99 -20.57 -3.52
C ALA A 206 9.28 -21.65 -4.58
N GLY A 207 9.91 -22.77 -4.21
CA GLY A 207 10.22 -23.86 -5.13
C GLY A 207 11.06 -23.39 -6.32
N ASN A 208 10.66 -23.73 -7.55
CA ASN A 208 11.36 -23.31 -8.77
C ASN A 208 10.51 -22.34 -9.61
N PRO A 209 10.77 -21.02 -9.54
CA PRO A 209 10.04 -20.00 -10.31
C PRO A 209 10.03 -20.24 -11.82
N ALA A 210 11.13 -20.71 -12.39
CA ALA A 210 11.18 -21.02 -13.82
C ALA A 210 10.18 -22.11 -14.26
N VAL A 211 9.65 -22.89 -13.32
CA VAL A 211 8.68 -23.96 -13.59
C VAL A 211 7.23 -23.50 -13.39
N TRP A 212 6.95 -22.68 -12.37
CA TRP A 212 5.58 -22.26 -12.06
C TRP A 212 5.17 -20.92 -12.66
N LEU A 213 6.12 -20.00 -12.95
CA LEU A 213 5.81 -18.73 -13.63
C LEU A 213 5.13 -18.92 -15.00
N PRO A 214 5.56 -19.87 -15.86
CA PRO A 214 4.84 -20.15 -17.09
C PRO A 214 3.41 -20.65 -16.88
N ARG A 215 3.13 -21.33 -15.76
CA ARG A 215 1.76 -21.76 -15.43
C ARG A 215 0.91 -20.59 -14.96
N LEU A 216 1.48 -19.71 -14.14
CA LEU A 216 0.85 -18.44 -13.76
C LEU A 216 0.48 -17.59 -14.99
N ASP A 217 1.36 -17.53 -16.00
CA ASP A 217 1.09 -16.82 -17.26
C ASP A 217 -0.05 -17.40 -18.08
N ASN A 218 -0.30 -18.71 -17.99
CA ASN A 218 -1.37 -19.37 -18.73
C ASN A 218 -2.77 -19.05 -18.15
N ALA A 219 -2.83 -18.41 -16.98
CA ALA A 219 -4.06 -18.04 -16.27
C ALA A 219 -5.03 -19.23 -16.07
N THR A 220 -4.51 -20.46 -16.02
CA THR A 220 -5.30 -21.63 -15.67
C THR A 220 -5.49 -21.71 -14.16
N ASN A 221 -6.62 -22.24 -13.73
CA ASN A 221 -7.04 -22.28 -12.33
C ASN A 221 -7.98 -23.48 -12.10
N LEU A 222 -8.47 -23.65 -10.89
CA LEU A 222 -9.25 -24.83 -10.46
C LEU A 222 -10.77 -24.68 -10.64
N SER A 223 -11.24 -23.69 -11.43
CA SER A 223 -12.67 -23.36 -11.48
C SER A 223 -13.53 -24.53 -11.94
N ASP A 224 -13.09 -25.25 -12.97
CA ASP A 224 -13.84 -26.35 -13.57
C ASP A 224 -13.87 -27.57 -12.64
N GLU A 225 -12.72 -27.93 -12.06
CA GLU A 225 -12.56 -29.05 -11.13
C GLU A 225 -13.35 -28.82 -9.84
N LEU A 226 -13.21 -27.63 -9.23
CA LEU A 226 -13.97 -27.26 -8.04
C LEU A 226 -15.48 -27.21 -8.31
N GLY A 227 -15.88 -26.65 -9.45
CA GLY A 227 -17.28 -26.60 -9.87
C GLY A 227 -17.89 -27.99 -10.06
N GLN A 228 -17.16 -28.90 -10.73
CA GLN A 228 -17.56 -30.29 -10.90
C GLN A 228 -17.68 -31.00 -9.55
N LEU A 229 -16.67 -30.85 -8.69
CA LEU A 229 -16.64 -31.48 -7.37
C LEU A 229 -17.80 -31.00 -6.47
N MET A 230 -18.08 -29.69 -6.47
CA MET A 230 -19.24 -29.13 -5.77
C MET A 230 -20.55 -29.71 -6.29
N GLY A 231 -20.70 -29.85 -7.61
CA GLY A 231 -21.87 -30.48 -8.23
C GLY A 231 -22.04 -31.94 -7.80
N GLN A 232 -20.96 -32.71 -7.81
CA GLN A 232 -20.96 -34.11 -7.36
C GLN A 232 -21.36 -34.23 -5.88
N LEU A 233 -20.76 -33.40 -5.00
CA LEU A 233 -21.08 -33.38 -3.58
C LEU A 233 -22.55 -33.00 -3.31
N ALA A 234 -23.11 -32.07 -4.09
CA ALA A 234 -24.50 -31.65 -3.96
C ALA A 234 -25.47 -32.77 -4.38
N SER A 235 -25.13 -33.54 -5.41
CA SER A 235 -25.92 -34.68 -5.89
C SER A 235 -25.73 -35.97 -5.10
N ALA A 236 -24.71 -36.07 -4.24
CA ALA A 236 -24.38 -37.30 -3.52
C ALA A 236 -25.52 -37.89 -2.65
N PRO A 237 -26.39 -37.07 -2.00
CA PRO A 237 -27.56 -37.58 -1.28
C PRO A 237 -28.71 -38.06 -2.18
N ASP A 238 -28.68 -37.81 -3.48
CA ASP A 238 -29.79 -38.14 -4.38
C ASP A 238 -29.98 -39.65 -4.49
N ASN A 239 -31.25 -40.08 -4.57
CA ASN A 239 -31.65 -41.49 -4.63
C ASN A 239 -31.16 -42.35 -3.44
N ARG A 240 -30.82 -41.74 -2.30
CA ARG A 240 -30.44 -42.41 -1.05
C ARG A 240 -31.63 -42.54 -0.10
N SER A 241 -31.54 -43.46 0.86
CA SER A 241 -32.47 -43.46 2.00
C SER A 241 -32.25 -42.23 2.88
N ALA A 242 -33.26 -41.83 3.66
CA ALA A 242 -33.16 -40.65 4.53
C ALA A 242 -32.00 -40.74 5.54
N ALA A 243 -31.69 -41.95 6.04
CA ALA A 243 -30.57 -42.18 6.95
C ALA A 243 -29.22 -41.98 6.25
N GLN A 244 -29.05 -42.54 5.06
CA GLN A 244 -27.83 -42.40 4.27
C GLN A 244 -27.63 -40.95 3.79
N ALA A 245 -28.69 -40.29 3.34
CA ALA A 245 -28.65 -38.88 2.96
C ALA A 245 -28.18 -38.00 4.13
N GLY A 246 -28.66 -38.26 5.36
CA GLY A 246 -28.20 -37.57 6.56
C GLY A 246 -26.71 -37.80 6.88
N GLN A 247 -26.21 -39.03 6.70
CA GLN A 247 -24.79 -39.35 6.89
C GLN A 247 -23.90 -38.67 5.85
N ILE A 248 -24.32 -38.67 4.58
CA ILE A 248 -23.60 -38.01 3.49
C ILE A 248 -23.55 -36.51 3.76
N ALA A 249 -24.70 -35.87 4.05
CA ALA A 249 -24.77 -34.44 4.32
C ALA A 249 -23.90 -34.00 5.50
N ALA A 250 -23.74 -34.85 6.52
CA ALA A 250 -22.88 -34.57 7.66
C ALA A 250 -21.39 -34.42 7.30
N VAL A 251 -20.94 -35.07 6.21
CA VAL A 251 -19.55 -35.00 5.72
C VAL A 251 -19.42 -34.00 4.57
N THR A 252 -20.36 -34.04 3.60
CA THR A 252 -20.28 -33.19 2.41
C THR A 252 -20.64 -31.73 2.69
N GLY A 253 -21.48 -31.44 3.69
CA GLY A 253 -21.84 -30.07 4.07
C GLY A 253 -20.64 -29.22 4.49
N PRO A 254 -19.84 -29.65 5.49
CA PRO A 254 -18.61 -28.95 5.88
C PRO A 254 -17.60 -28.84 4.72
N LEU A 255 -17.43 -29.90 3.92
CA LEU A 255 -16.54 -29.88 2.76
C LEU A 255 -16.98 -28.85 1.71
N GLN A 256 -18.27 -28.76 1.40
CA GLN A 256 -18.80 -27.73 0.50
C GLN A 256 -18.57 -26.31 1.06
N ALA A 257 -18.67 -26.13 2.38
CA ALA A 257 -18.36 -24.86 3.03
C ALA A 257 -16.88 -24.49 2.92
N GLN A 258 -15.98 -25.47 2.88
CA GLN A 258 -14.54 -25.26 2.65
C GLN A 258 -14.21 -24.98 1.18
N LEU A 259 -14.83 -25.69 0.24
CA LEU A 259 -14.59 -25.52 -1.20
C LEU A 259 -15.21 -24.23 -1.76
N GLY A 260 -16.30 -23.74 -1.17
CA GLY A 260 -16.99 -22.53 -1.64
C GLY A 260 -16.08 -21.30 -1.73
N PRO A 261 -15.35 -20.93 -0.66
CA PRO A 261 -14.36 -19.86 -0.72
C PRO A 261 -13.26 -20.09 -1.75
N LEU A 262 -12.74 -21.32 -1.89
CA LEU A 262 -11.73 -21.65 -2.90
C LEU A 262 -12.26 -21.39 -4.31
N LEU A 263 -13.49 -21.79 -4.60
CA LEU A 263 -14.14 -21.53 -5.90
C LEU A 263 -14.32 -20.03 -6.14
N GLY A 264 -14.76 -19.28 -5.12
CA GLY A 264 -14.91 -17.82 -5.24
C GLY A 264 -13.61 -17.10 -5.56
N LEU A 265 -12.50 -17.56 -4.96
CA LEU A 265 -11.18 -16.98 -5.16
C LEU A 265 -10.56 -17.28 -6.51
N GLN A 266 -11.08 -18.24 -7.30
CA GLN A 266 -10.58 -18.51 -8.65
C GLN A 266 -10.70 -17.31 -9.59
N SER A 267 -11.54 -16.32 -9.25
CA SER A 267 -11.69 -15.06 -9.99
C SER A 267 -10.59 -14.03 -9.74
N VAL A 268 -9.71 -14.25 -8.76
CA VAL A 268 -8.64 -13.29 -8.39
C VAL A 268 -7.47 -13.39 -9.38
N ASP A 269 -7.11 -12.27 -9.99
CA ASP A 269 -5.95 -12.19 -10.90
C ASP A 269 -4.65 -11.92 -10.11
N PHE A 270 -4.10 -12.99 -9.52
CA PHE A 270 -2.82 -12.92 -8.80
C PHE A 270 -1.66 -12.51 -9.71
N ARG A 271 -1.71 -12.86 -10.99
CA ARG A 271 -0.68 -12.48 -11.96
C ARG A 271 -0.65 -10.97 -12.12
N ALA A 272 -1.80 -10.33 -12.37
CA ALA A 272 -1.88 -8.87 -12.47
C ALA A 272 -1.41 -8.19 -11.17
N ALA A 273 -1.74 -8.76 -10.01
CA ALA A 273 -1.26 -8.25 -8.72
C ALA A 273 0.28 -8.31 -8.61
N ILE A 274 0.91 -9.42 -9.00
CA ILE A 274 2.38 -9.54 -9.05
C ILE A 274 2.98 -8.53 -10.03
N LEU A 275 2.42 -8.42 -11.23
CA LEU A 275 2.94 -7.50 -12.24
C LEU A 275 2.78 -6.03 -11.85
N SER A 276 1.81 -5.68 -11.01
CA SER A 276 1.67 -4.33 -10.46
C SER A 276 2.84 -3.91 -9.56
N CYS A 277 3.65 -4.87 -9.10
CA CYS A 277 4.87 -4.65 -8.34
C CYS A 277 6.12 -4.48 -9.23
N LEU A 278 6.00 -4.66 -10.55
CA LEU A 278 7.11 -4.56 -11.51
C LEU A 278 6.99 -3.27 -12.34
N PRO A 279 8.08 -2.82 -12.99
CA PRO A 279 8.03 -1.71 -13.93
C PRO A 279 7.04 -1.99 -15.07
N ALA A 280 6.23 -0.99 -15.43
CA ALA A 280 5.23 -1.14 -16.49
C ALA A 280 5.86 -1.45 -17.87
N ASP A 281 7.08 -0.94 -18.10
CA ASP A 281 7.83 -1.13 -19.34
C ASP A 281 8.23 -2.61 -19.57
N ASP A 282 8.29 -3.41 -18.50
CA ASP A 282 8.65 -4.83 -18.55
C ASP A 282 7.46 -5.77 -18.75
N SER A 283 6.25 -5.22 -18.92
CA SER A 283 5.01 -6.01 -19.05
C SER A 283 5.03 -7.06 -20.19
N GLY A 284 5.89 -6.88 -21.20
CA GLY A 284 6.08 -7.83 -22.29
C GLY A 284 6.98 -9.04 -21.98
N ASP A 285 7.88 -8.93 -21.00
CA ASP A 285 8.78 -10.00 -20.53
C ASP A 285 9.06 -9.81 -19.01
N PRO A 286 8.03 -9.91 -18.17
CA PRO A 286 8.10 -9.45 -16.78
C PRO A 286 9.07 -10.27 -15.92
N TRP A 287 9.29 -11.54 -16.27
CA TRP A 287 10.16 -12.44 -15.51
C TRP A 287 11.65 -12.24 -15.84
N ASN A 288 11.94 -11.42 -16.84
CA ASN A 288 13.29 -10.98 -17.18
C ASN A 288 13.51 -9.48 -16.84
N SER A 289 12.60 -8.88 -16.07
CA SER A 289 12.71 -7.51 -15.57
C SER A 289 14.04 -7.27 -14.86
N ASP A 290 14.63 -6.10 -15.09
CA ASP A 290 15.78 -5.57 -14.34
C ASP A 290 15.34 -4.65 -13.17
N GLY A 291 14.05 -4.68 -12.84
CA GLY A 291 13.49 -4.01 -11.67
C GLY A 291 13.36 -2.49 -11.81
N PRO A 292 13.10 -1.79 -10.70
CA PRO A 292 13.00 -2.33 -9.34
C PRO A 292 11.65 -3.00 -9.06
N VAL A 293 11.65 -3.91 -8.09
CA VAL A 293 10.44 -4.56 -7.56
C VAL A 293 9.91 -3.76 -6.37
N MET A 294 8.61 -3.47 -6.37
CA MET A 294 7.96 -2.69 -5.33
C MET A 294 7.14 -3.58 -4.39
N VAL A 295 7.41 -3.50 -3.09
CA VAL A 295 6.58 -4.07 -2.03
C VAL A 295 5.92 -2.93 -1.28
N THR A 296 4.59 -3.01 -1.11
CA THR A 296 3.78 -1.95 -0.51
C THR A 296 3.09 -2.44 0.75
N LEU A 297 3.09 -1.62 1.79
CA LEU A 297 2.27 -1.75 2.99
C LEU A 297 1.42 -0.47 3.11
N VAL A 298 0.13 -0.64 3.43
CA VAL A 298 -0.81 0.46 3.64
C VAL A 298 -1.12 0.55 5.12
N VAL A 299 -0.97 1.76 5.66
CA VAL A 299 -1.34 2.08 7.04
C VAL A 299 -2.35 3.21 7.04
N SER A 300 -3.22 3.24 8.04
CA SER A 300 -4.03 4.42 8.34
C SER A 300 -3.10 5.57 8.69
N SER A 301 -3.44 6.77 8.23
CA SER A 301 -2.80 8.02 8.62
C SER A 301 -3.78 8.94 9.34
N GLU A 302 -4.92 8.41 9.80
CA GLU A 302 -5.95 9.16 10.51
C GLU A 302 -5.43 9.62 11.89
N PRO A 303 -5.40 10.92 12.19
CA PRO A 303 -4.86 11.43 13.46
C PRO A 303 -5.51 10.78 14.70
N ASP A 304 -6.81 10.49 14.65
CA ASP A 304 -7.55 9.80 15.71
C ASP A 304 -6.99 8.39 16.00
N ASP A 305 -6.54 7.66 14.97
CA ASP A 305 -5.95 6.33 15.13
C ASP A 305 -4.62 6.42 15.90
N TYR A 306 -3.91 7.54 15.77
CA TYR A 306 -2.68 7.84 16.49
C TYR A 306 -2.90 8.60 17.81
N GLY A 307 -4.15 8.87 18.20
CA GLY A 307 -4.50 9.60 19.41
C GLY A 307 -4.19 11.10 19.36
N TYR A 308 -4.18 11.69 18.17
CA TYR A 308 -4.02 13.13 17.96
C TYR A 308 -5.33 13.75 17.50
N ASP A 309 -5.69 14.89 18.11
CA ASP A 309 -6.82 15.69 17.64
C ASP A 309 -6.44 16.51 16.39
N VAL A 310 -7.33 16.56 15.40
CA VAL A 310 -7.17 17.47 14.25
C VAL A 310 -7.40 18.90 14.72
N ILE A 311 -6.34 19.73 14.71
CA ILE A 311 -6.46 21.17 14.98
C ILE A 311 -6.81 21.85 13.66
N GLY A 312 -8.09 22.17 13.49
CA GLY A 312 -8.60 23.04 12.41
C GLY A 312 -8.55 24.53 12.77
#